data_AF-A0A433IQM0-F1
#
_entry.id   AF-A0A433IQM0-F1
#
_cell.length_a   1.000
_cell.length_b   1.000
_cell.length_c   1.000
_cell.angle_alpha   90.00
_cell.angle_beta   90.00
_cell.angle_gamma   90.00
#
_symmetry.space_group_name_H-M   'P 1'
#
loop_
_entity.id
_entity.type
_entity.pdbx_description
1 polymer ?
#
loop_
_entity_poly.entity_id
_entity_poly.type
_entity_poly.pdbx_seq_one_letter_code
_entity_poly.pdbx_strand_id
1 'polypeptide(L)'
;MDSLRVYDGPAFLDPSEVGSARYGREPLVRVALPDREDVDAMACRWSASHVLVAWQDRPGGPMLQAWVPAGWVQRIAPDASAWHRPEGRDPTPWRE
;
A
#
# COMPACT_ATOMS: atom_id res chain seq x y z
N MET A 1 -6.95 -5.25 -18.96
CA MET A 1 -7.48 -4.61 -17.75
C MET A 1 -6.94 -5.45 -16.61
N ASP A 2 -5.83 -5.04 -15.99
CA ASP A 2 -5.27 -5.82 -14.89
C ASP A 2 -6.27 -5.82 -13.73
N SER A 3 -6.78 -7.00 -13.41
CA SER A 3 -7.69 -7.20 -12.27
C SER A 3 -6.92 -6.91 -10.99
N LEU A 4 -7.46 -6.01 -10.15
CA LEU A 4 -6.87 -5.70 -8.85
C LEU A 4 -6.72 -6.98 -8.02
N ARG A 5 -5.48 -7.30 -7.61
CA ARG A 5 -5.20 -8.52 -6.83
C ARG A 5 -5.67 -8.35 -5.38
N VAL A 6 -6.23 -9.42 -4.83
CA VAL A 6 -6.66 -9.49 -3.43
C VAL A 6 -6.09 -10.76 -2.81
N TYR A 7 -5.39 -10.62 -1.69
CA TYR A 7 -4.83 -11.74 -0.93
C TYR A 7 -5.69 -12.01 0.30
N ASP A 8 -5.97 -13.30 0.55
CA ASP A 8 -6.66 -13.82 1.73
C ASP A 8 -8.06 -13.25 2.03
N GLY A 9 -8.96 -13.43 1.06
CA GLY A 9 -10.40 -13.15 1.20
C GLY A 9 -10.84 -11.81 0.60
N PRO A 10 -12.13 -11.47 0.66
CA PRO A 10 -12.55 -10.15 0.21
C PRO A 10 -11.95 -9.09 1.12
N ALA A 11 -11.36 -8.05 0.53
CA ALA A 11 -10.73 -6.99 1.30
C ALA A 11 -11.71 -6.23 2.22
N PHE A 12 -12.98 -6.19 1.82
CA PHE A 12 -14.11 -5.60 2.52
C PHE A 12 -15.40 -6.19 1.95
N LEU A 13 -16.50 -6.08 2.68
CA LEU A 13 -17.81 -6.56 2.22
C LEU A 13 -18.67 -5.40 1.68
N ASP A 14 -18.49 -4.20 2.24
CA ASP A 14 -19.17 -2.97 1.81
C ASP A 14 -18.16 -1.84 1.56
N PRO A 15 -18.24 -1.10 0.43
CA PRO A 15 -17.34 0.01 0.14
C PRO A 15 -17.31 1.12 1.20
N SER A 16 -18.37 1.28 2.01
CA SER A 16 -18.43 2.25 3.11
C SER A 16 -17.49 1.91 4.27
N GLU A 17 -17.00 0.67 4.35
CA GLU A 17 -16.01 0.21 5.33
C GLU A 17 -14.58 0.70 4.97
N VAL A 18 -14.40 1.28 3.78
CA VAL A 18 -13.08 1.61 3.24
C VAL A 18 -12.68 3.04 3.60
N GLY A 19 -11.69 3.15 4.50
CA GLY A 19 -10.93 4.36 4.71
C GLY A 19 -9.94 4.63 3.58
N SER A 20 -9.56 5.90 3.38
CA SER A 20 -8.60 6.29 2.36
C SER A 20 -7.60 7.29 2.92
N ALA A 21 -6.34 7.17 2.52
CA ALA A 21 -5.35 8.19 2.77
C ALA A 21 -5.72 9.47 1.99
N ARG A 22 -5.35 10.62 2.55
CA ARG A 22 -5.38 11.87 1.78
C ARG A 22 -4.40 11.74 0.61
N TYR A 23 -4.86 12.07 -0.59
CA TYR A 23 -4.03 12.01 -1.79
C TYR A 23 -2.70 12.75 -1.60
N GLY A 24 -1.61 12.08 -1.96
CA GLY A 24 -0.26 12.60 -1.82
C GLY A 24 0.30 12.51 -0.40
N ARG A 25 -0.46 12.03 0.59
CA ARG A 25 0.00 11.78 1.97
C ARG A 25 -0.12 10.30 2.35
N GLU A 26 -0.02 9.41 1.37
CA GLU A 26 -0.07 7.98 1.63
C GLU A 26 1.14 7.55 2.48
N PRO A 27 0.91 6.84 3.61
CA PRO A 27 1.98 6.28 4.41
C PRO A 27 2.83 5.29 3.61
N LEU A 28 4.14 5.28 3.89
CA LEU A 28 5.04 4.26 3.38
C LEU A 28 4.96 3.01 4.26
N VAL A 29 4.90 1.85 3.61
CA VAL A 29 4.79 0.55 4.25
C VAL A 29 5.69 -0.46 3.55
N ARG A 30 6.17 -1.45 4.30
CA ARG A 30 6.76 -2.68 3.80
C ARG A 30 5.73 -3.79 3.90
N VAL A 31 5.59 -4.60 2.86
CA VAL A 31 4.57 -5.63 2.75
C VAL A 31 5.21 -6.97 2.49
N ALA A 32 4.97 -7.93 3.39
CA ALA A 32 5.38 -9.31 3.19
C ALA A 32 4.40 -10.01 2.24
N LEU A 33 4.83 -10.28 1.02
CA LEU A 33 4.02 -10.99 0.02
C LEU A 33 4.46 -12.46 -0.07
N PRO A 34 3.53 -13.41 -0.25
CA PRO A 34 3.85 -14.84 -0.21
C PRO A 34 4.62 -15.33 -1.45
N ASP A 35 4.57 -14.56 -2.54
CA ASP A 35 5.05 -14.93 -3.88
C ASP A 35 6.29 -14.15 -4.32
N ARG A 36 6.89 -13.33 -3.44
CA ARG A 36 8.08 -12.53 -3.71
C ARG A 36 8.73 -12.02 -2.43
N GLU A 37 9.88 -11.39 -2.57
CA GLU A 37 10.46 -10.59 -1.50
C GLU A 37 9.53 -9.45 -1.08
N ASP A 38 9.73 -8.97 0.16
CA ASP A 38 9.00 -7.84 0.71
C ASP A 38 9.05 -6.63 -0.22
N VAL A 39 7.92 -5.96 -0.39
CA VAL A 39 7.82 -4.76 -1.23
C VAL A 39 7.57 -3.53 -0.38
N ASP A 40 8.30 -2.46 -0.68
CA ASP A 40 8.01 -1.13 -0.15
C ASP A 40 6.95 -0.45 -1.03
N ALA A 41 5.89 0.06 -0.40
CA ALA A 41 4.68 0.51 -1.05
C ALA A 41 4.06 1.70 -0.33
N MET A 42 3.02 2.28 -0.94
CA MET A 42 2.12 3.24 -0.31
C MET A 42 0.86 2.55 0.18
N ALA A 43 0.43 2.83 1.41
CA ALA A 43 -0.91 2.47 1.89
C ALA A 43 -1.94 3.50 1.41
N CYS A 44 -2.74 3.14 0.40
CA CYS A 44 -3.68 4.04 -0.25
C CYS A 44 -5.06 4.03 0.42
N ARG A 45 -5.55 2.85 0.79
CA ARG A 45 -6.86 2.61 1.39
C ARG A 45 -6.79 1.47 2.38
N TRP A 46 -7.78 1.36 3.27
CA TRP A 46 -7.83 0.27 4.25
C TRP A 46 -9.26 -0.04 4.66
N SER A 47 -9.49 -1.30 5.03
CA SER A 47 -10.63 -1.75 5.82
C SER A 47 -10.13 -2.15 7.22
N ALA A 48 -10.98 -2.76 8.04
CA ALA A 48 -10.55 -3.32 9.33
C ALA A 48 -9.54 -4.49 9.17
N SER A 49 -9.58 -5.22 8.05
CA SER A 49 -8.78 -6.44 7.85
C SER A 49 -7.71 -6.32 6.78
N HIS A 50 -7.84 -5.38 5.83
CA HIS A 50 -6.95 -5.28 4.67
C HIS A 50 -6.48 -3.85 4.40
N VAL A 51 -5.35 -3.75 3.69
CA VAL A 51 -4.78 -2.50 3.19
C VAL A 51 -4.59 -2.61 1.68
N LEU A 52 -5.07 -1.60 0.95
CA LEU A 52 -4.74 -1.42 -0.46
C LEU A 52 -3.37 -0.76 -0.54
N VAL A 53 -2.40 -1.52 -1.03
CA VAL A 53 -1.03 -1.05 -1.23
C VAL A 53 -0.76 -0.78 -2.71
N ALA A 54 0.08 0.21 -2.99
CA ALA A 54 0.49 0.56 -4.35
C ALA A 54 2.00 0.77 -4.43
N TRP A 55 2.65 0.14 -5.41
CA TRP A 55 4.10 0.22 -5.60
C TRP A 55 4.47 0.11 -7.08
N GLN A 56 5.75 0.27 -7.41
CA GLN A 56 6.29 -0.06 -8.73
C GLN A 56 7.46 -1.02 -8.58
N ASP A 57 7.49 -2.11 -9.36
CA ASP A 57 8.62 -3.05 -9.35
C ASP A 57 9.92 -2.40 -9.87
N ARG A 58 9.82 -1.31 -10.64
CA ARG A 58 10.95 -0.52 -11.11
C ARG A 58 10.58 0.96 -11.20
N PRO A 59 11.52 1.90 -11.00
CA PRO A 59 11.26 3.32 -11.18
C PRO A 59 10.68 3.65 -12.56
N GLY A 60 9.58 4.38 -12.61
CA GLY A 60 8.87 4.75 -13.85
C GLY A 60 8.09 3.60 -14.51
N GLY A 61 7.95 2.47 -13.83
CA GLY A 61 7.13 1.34 -14.25
C GLY A 61 5.63 1.56 -14.00
N PRO A 62 4.78 0.60 -14.42
CA PRO A 62 3.36 0.63 -14.09
C PRO A 62 3.18 0.55 -12.56
N MET A 63 2.19 1.28 -12.05
CA MET A 63 1.78 1.17 -10.65
C MET A 63 1.03 -0.14 -10.46
N LEU A 64 1.58 -1.02 -9.64
CA LEU A 64 0.95 -2.24 -9.18
C LEU A 64 0.12 -1.95 -7.93
N GLN A 65 -0.98 -2.67 -7.77
CA GLN A 65 -1.87 -2.54 -6.63
C GLN A 65 -2.34 -3.90 -6.15
N ALA A 66 -2.46 -4.03 -4.83
CA ALA A 66 -3.07 -5.21 -4.22
C ALA A 66 -3.72 -4.86 -2.89
N TRP A 67 -4.83 -5.54 -2.59
CA TRP A 67 -5.33 -5.63 -1.22
C TRP A 67 -4.62 -6.78 -0.51
N VAL A 68 -4.03 -6.48 0.65
CA VAL A 68 -3.31 -7.46 1.48
C VAL A 68 -3.84 -7.42 2.91
N PRO A 69 -3.76 -8.53 3.66
CA PRO A 69 -4.08 -8.54 5.08
C PRO A 69 -3.28 -7.47 5.84
N ALA A 70 -3.93 -6.74 6.73
CA ALA A 70 -3.30 -5.68 7.50
C ALA A 70 -2.11 -6.18 8.34
N GLY A 71 -2.16 -7.44 8.78
CA GLY A 71 -1.06 -8.10 9.51
C GLY A 71 0.22 -8.33 8.68
N TRP A 72 0.17 -8.20 7.36
CA TRP A 72 1.34 -8.31 6.48
C TRP A 72 2.02 -6.96 6.24
N VAL A 73 1.43 -5.88 6.74
CA VAL A 73 1.86 -4.51 6.46
C VAL A 73 2.57 -3.93 7.68
N GLN A 74 3.85 -3.63 7.50
CA GLN A 74 4.63 -2.89 8.48
C GLN A 74 4.83 -1.46 7.99
N ARG A 75 4.49 -0.48 8.81
CA ARG A 75 4.80 0.91 8.48
C ARG A 75 6.29 1.19 8.57
N ILE A 76 6.82 1.97 7.62
CA ILE A 76 8.24 2.34 7.57
C ILE A 76 8.41 3.85 7.51
N ALA A 77 9.57 4.31 7.97
CA ALA A 77 9.98 5.70 7.82
C ALA A 77 10.52 5.94 6.39
N PRO A 78 10.50 7.18 5.89
CA PRO A 78 10.84 7.47 4.49
C PRO A 78 12.28 7.14 4.13
N ASP A 79 13.20 7.29 5.07
CA ASP A 79 14.62 6.96 4.99
C ASP A 79 14.90 5.44 4.97
N ALA A 80 13.97 4.63 5.47
CA ALA A 80 14.06 3.17 5.46
C ALA A 80 13.48 2.52 4.19
N SER A 81 12.83 3.32 3.33
CA SER A 81 12.19 2.84 2.10
C SER A 81 13.23 2.64 0.99
N ALA A 82 13.37 1.40 0.52
CA ALA A 82 14.16 1.04 -0.66
C ALA A 82 13.46 1.45 -1.97
N TRP A 83 12.16 1.74 -1.92
CA TRP A 83 11.38 2.21 -3.05
C TRP A 83 11.25 3.74 -3.05
N HIS A 84 11.49 4.35 -4.22
CA HIS A 84 11.30 5.78 -4.46
C HIS A 84 9.90 6.05 -5.00
N ARG A 85 9.05 6.67 -4.15
CA ARG A 85 7.70 7.09 -4.53
C ARG A 85 7.72 8.05 -5.73
N PRO A 86 6.64 8.13 -6.52
CA PRO A 86 6.49 9.15 -7.55
C PRO A 86 6.58 10.58 -6.98
N GLU A 87 7.19 11.49 -7.76
CA GLU A 87 7.30 12.91 -7.42
C GLU A 87 5.92 13.55 -7.12
N GLY A 88 5.90 14.53 -6.21
CA GLY A 88 4.69 15.26 -5.82
C GLY A 88 3.84 14.61 -4.73
N ARG A 89 4.21 13.41 -4.26
CA ARG A 89 3.62 12.81 -3.06
C ARG A 89 4.56 13.13 -1.85
N ASP A 90 4.02 13.55 -0.68
CA ASP A 90 4.68 13.80 0.62
C ASP A 90 4.74 12.57 1.59
N PRO A 91 5.92 12.11 2.03
CA PRO A 91 6.09 10.99 2.96
C PRO A 91 5.96 11.46 4.41
N THR A 92 4.76 11.84 4.83
CA THR A 92 4.55 12.33 6.19
C THR A 92 4.42 11.17 7.16
N PRO A 93 5.23 11.09 8.25
CA PRO A 93 4.89 10.23 9.38
C PRO A 93 3.64 10.79 10.06
N TRP A 94 2.74 9.89 10.42
CA TRP A 94 1.44 10.18 11.04
C TRP A 94 1.62 11.14 12.22
N ARG A 95 0.82 12.20 12.23
CA ARG A 95 0.42 12.90 13.45
C ARG A 95 -1.10 12.95 13.45
N GLU A 96 -1.62 12.65 14.64
CA GLU A 96 -3.03 12.55 15.04
C GLU A 96 -3.87 13.76 14.63
#